data_AF-A0A4Q6BUD8-F1
#
_entry.id   AF-A0A4Q6BUD8-F1
#
_cell.length_a   1.000
_cell.length_b   1.000
_cell.length_c   1.000
_cell.angle_alpha   90.00
_cell.angle_beta   90.00
_cell.angle_gamma   90.00
#
_symmetry.space_group_name_H-M   'P 1'
#
loop_
_entity.id
_entity.type
_entity.pdbx_description
1 polymer ?
#
loop_
_entity_poly.entity_id
_entity_poly.type
_entity_poly.pdbx_seq_one_letter_code
_entity_poly.pdbx_strand_id
1 'polypeptide(L)'
;MIMTTAEALTYLGVQPDGRLAPCPPARNGVGSSFPADKIHYREPMPYEGSVDDAKSRLKAILQTIPRLELVQEDGPYLHYESESLVFRLISDLEFLIDADRQLIDFRAASRYGYWDAGANARLIQKVKQFFASLAE
;
A
#
# COMPACT_ATOMS: atom_id res chain seq x y z
N MET A 1 17.85 -12.55 0.26
CA MET A 1 18.55 -11.62 1.17
C MET A 1 17.47 -10.98 2.01
N ILE A 2 17.52 -11.11 3.34
CA ILE A 2 16.56 -10.45 4.23
C ILE A 2 17.05 -9.02 4.37
N MET A 3 16.27 -8.04 3.90
CA MET A 3 16.62 -6.62 4.06
C MET A 3 16.59 -6.24 5.54
N THR A 4 17.55 -5.46 5.99
CA THR A 4 17.52 -4.87 7.33
C THR A 4 16.46 -3.79 7.43
N THR A 5 15.98 -3.46 8.64
CA THR A 5 14.96 -2.42 8.86
C THR A 5 15.40 -1.04 8.33
N ALA A 6 16.71 -0.75 8.35
CA ALA A 6 17.26 0.50 7.82
C ALA A 6 17.27 0.54 6.28
N GLU A 7 17.65 -0.56 5.61
CA GLU A 7 17.56 -0.68 4.15
C GLU A 7 16.11 -0.68 3.67
N ALA A 8 15.21 -1.22 4.49
CA ALA A 8 13.78 -1.24 4.21
C ALA A 8 13.17 0.18 4.15
N LEU A 9 13.71 1.12 4.92
CA LEU A 9 13.22 2.50 4.95
C LEU A 9 13.75 3.35 3.78
N THR A 10 14.96 3.06 3.28
CA THR A 10 15.53 3.79 2.12
C THR A 10 14.84 3.50 0.79
N TYR A 11 13.99 2.48 0.71
CA TYR A 11 13.29 2.14 -0.52
C TYR A 11 11.83 2.63 -0.53
N LEU A 12 11.24 3.07 0.59
CA LEU A 12 9.84 3.52 0.64
C LEU A 12 9.62 4.89 -0.01
N GLY A 13 8.36 5.23 -0.22
CA GLY A 13 7.93 6.52 -0.72
C GLY A 13 7.80 6.61 -2.23
N VAL A 14 7.48 7.82 -2.67
CA VAL A 14 7.42 8.18 -4.09
C VAL A 14 8.84 8.29 -4.63
N GLN A 15 9.14 7.51 -5.67
CA GLN A 15 10.42 7.44 -6.34
C GLN A 15 10.60 8.64 -7.29
N PRO A 16 11.83 8.91 -7.78
CA PRO A 16 12.09 10.04 -8.70
C PRO A 16 11.27 10.02 -9.99
N ASP A 17 10.72 8.87 -10.38
CA ASP A 17 9.84 8.71 -11.55
C ASP A 17 8.35 8.92 -11.24
N GLY A 18 8.03 9.36 -10.01
CA GLY A 18 6.67 9.66 -9.56
C GLY A 18 5.85 8.45 -9.13
N ARG A 19 6.44 7.24 -9.11
CA ARG A 19 5.73 6.01 -8.71
C ARG A 19 6.06 5.59 -7.28
N LEU A 20 5.23 4.75 -6.69
CA LEU A 20 5.63 4.04 -5.47
C LEU A 20 6.79 3.08 -5.79
N ALA A 21 7.56 2.76 -4.76
CA ALA A 21 8.65 1.80 -4.86
C ALA A 21 8.21 0.43 -5.42
N PRO A 22 9.11 -0.36 -6.01
CA PRO A 22 8.80 -1.74 -6.36
C PRO A 22 8.55 -2.60 -5.11
N CYS A 23 7.80 -3.69 -5.26
CA CYS A 23 7.81 -4.74 -4.25
C CYS A 23 9.19 -5.41 -4.21
N PRO A 24 9.65 -5.85 -3.02
CA PRO A 24 10.86 -6.66 -2.94
C PRO A 24 10.69 -7.95 -3.76
N PRO A 25 11.78 -8.63 -4.17
CA PRO A 25 11.69 -9.90 -4.91
C PRO A 25 11.01 -11.04 -4.15
N ALA A 26 10.88 -10.92 -2.82
CA ALA A 26 10.16 -11.86 -1.98
C ALA A 26 8.65 -11.82 -2.28
N ARG A 27 7.98 -12.97 -2.21
CA ARG A 27 6.53 -13.11 -2.41
C ARG A 27 5.74 -12.70 -1.17
N ASN A 28 6.11 -11.56 -0.59
CA ASN A 28 5.56 -11.04 0.66
C ASN A 28 4.89 -9.67 0.45
N GLY A 29 4.58 -9.30 -0.79
CA GLY A 29 3.95 -8.01 -1.09
C GLY A 29 3.19 -7.96 -2.40
N VAL A 30 2.46 -6.87 -2.59
CA VAL A 30 1.74 -6.53 -3.82
C VAL A 30 1.82 -5.03 -4.07
N GLY A 31 1.72 -4.61 -5.32
CA GLY A 31 1.69 -3.19 -5.68
C GLY A 31 1.15 -2.95 -7.08
N SER A 32 0.85 -1.69 -7.40
CA SER A 32 0.19 -1.32 -8.66
C SER A 32 1.07 -0.54 -9.64
N SER A 33 2.23 -0.04 -9.21
CA SER A 33 3.07 0.82 -10.05
C SER A 33 3.86 0.10 -11.17
N PHE A 34 3.91 -1.24 -11.16
CA PHE A 34 4.73 -2.05 -12.08
C PHE A 34 3.97 -3.20 -12.75
N PRO A 35 3.18 -2.95 -13.81
CA PRO A 35 2.39 -3.98 -14.51
C PRO A 35 3.17 -5.14 -15.14
N ALA A 36 4.48 -4.96 -15.36
CA ALA A 36 5.36 -6.01 -15.88
C ALA A 36 5.66 -7.10 -14.82
N ASP A 37 5.60 -6.77 -13.54
CA ASP A 37 5.82 -7.72 -12.44
C ASP A 37 4.55 -8.55 -12.20
N LYS A 38 4.40 -9.64 -12.94
CA LYS A 38 3.20 -10.50 -12.85
C LYS A 38 3.02 -11.21 -11.50
N ILE A 39 4.04 -11.21 -10.65
CA ILE A 39 3.98 -11.84 -9.32
C ILE A 39 3.28 -10.90 -8.35
N HIS A 40 3.77 -9.66 -8.26
CA HIS A 40 3.31 -8.69 -7.26
C HIS A 40 2.21 -7.76 -7.77
N TYR A 41 2.10 -7.57 -9.09
CA TYR A 41 1.20 -6.58 -9.66
C TYR A 41 -0.27 -6.84 -9.33
N ARG A 42 -0.96 -5.80 -8.91
CA ARG A 42 -2.42 -5.74 -8.78
C ARG A 42 -2.88 -4.41 -9.35
N GLU A 43 -4.06 -4.39 -9.97
CA GLU A 43 -4.60 -3.16 -10.57
C GLU A 43 -4.80 -2.07 -9.51
N PRO A 44 -4.51 -0.80 -9.84
CA PRO A 44 -4.76 0.34 -8.96
C PRO A 44 -6.27 0.50 -8.67
N MET A 45 -6.60 1.40 -7.74
CA MET A 45 -8.00 1.69 -7.38
C MET A 45 -8.46 2.95 -8.11
N PRO A 46 -9.50 2.90 -8.97
CA PRO A 46 -10.09 4.13 -9.49
C PRO A 46 -10.76 4.92 -8.38
N TYR A 47 -10.80 6.23 -8.52
CA TYR A 47 -11.59 7.12 -7.67
C TYR A 47 -12.23 8.22 -8.52
N GLU A 48 -13.23 8.87 -7.93
CA GLU A 48 -13.91 10.03 -8.50
C GLU A 48 -13.84 11.20 -7.52
N GLY A 49 -14.00 12.41 -8.04
CA GLY A 49 -13.96 13.63 -7.24
C GLY A 49 -12.54 14.16 -7.02
N SER A 50 -12.34 14.87 -5.91
CA SER A 50 -11.05 15.47 -5.62
C SER A 50 -10.08 14.48 -4.97
N VAL A 51 -8.77 14.76 -5.10
CA VAL A 51 -7.71 14.04 -4.37
C VAL A 51 -7.98 14.02 -2.87
N ASP A 52 -8.44 15.14 -2.30
CA ASP A 52 -8.69 15.26 -0.87
C ASP A 52 -9.90 14.45 -0.40
N ASP A 53 -10.95 14.35 -1.22
CA ASP A 53 -12.11 13.49 -0.93
C ASP A 53 -11.69 12.01 -0.95
N ALA A 54 -10.97 11.60 -1.99
CA ALA A 54 -10.45 10.24 -2.11
C ALA A 54 -9.51 9.89 -0.96
N LYS A 55 -8.61 10.82 -0.57
CA LYS A 55 -7.70 10.65 0.56
C LYS A 55 -8.44 10.52 1.87
N SER A 56 -9.40 11.41 2.13
CA SER A 56 -10.18 11.41 3.37
C SER A 56 -10.99 10.13 3.52
N ARG A 57 -11.62 9.69 2.42
CA ARG A 57 -12.34 8.43 2.35
C ARG A 57 -11.45 7.22 2.60
N LEU A 58 -10.28 7.19 1.96
CA LEU A 58 -9.30 6.13 2.15
C LEU A 58 -8.84 6.07 3.62
N LYS A 59 -8.51 7.21 4.23
CA LYS A 59 -8.13 7.28 5.65
C LYS A 59 -9.24 6.77 6.58
N ALA A 60 -10.50 7.13 6.33
CA ALA A 60 -11.64 6.65 7.10
C ALA A 60 -11.78 5.11 7.04
N ILE A 61 -11.57 4.53 5.86
CA ILE A 61 -11.54 3.07 5.67
C ILE A 61 -10.38 2.44 6.45
N LEU A 62 -9.17 2.97 6.28
CA LEU A 62 -7.96 2.41 6.89
C LEU A 62 -8.02 2.46 8.43
N GLN A 63 -8.65 3.49 9.01
CA GLN A 63 -8.91 3.57 10.45
C GLN A 63 -9.79 2.44 10.99
N THR A 64 -10.62 1.81 10.15
CA THR A 64 -11.47 0.68 10.57
C THR A 64 -10.72 -0.65 10.60
N ILE A 65 -9.49 -0.69 10.06
CA ILE A 65 -8.68 -1.89 9.98
C ILE A 65 -7.79 -1.99 11.23
N PRO A 66 -7.91 -3.05 12.04
CA PRO A 66 -7.13 -3.17 13.27
C PRO A 66 -5.64 -3.32 12.96
N ARG A 67 -4.79 -2.71 13.82
CA ARG A 67 -3.32 -2.75 13.73
C ARG A 67 -2.80 -2.16 12.42
N LEU A 68 -3.35 -1.01 12.04
CA LEU A 68 -2.88 -0.21 10.93
C LEU A 68 -2.67 1.22 11.45
N GLU A 69 -1.43 1.69 11.43
CA GLU A 69 -1.05 2.99 12.02
C GLU A 69 -0.52 3.91 10.92
N LEU A 70 -1.04 5.14 10.84
CA LEU A 70 -0.53 6.14 9.92
C LEU A 70 0.81 6.64 10.45
N VAL A 71 1.88 6.48 9.66
CA VAL A 71 3.23 6.91 10.04
C VAL A 71 3.71 8.12 9.24
N GLN A 72 3.19 8.32 8.02
CA GLN A 72 3.50 9.50 7.21
C GLN A 72 2.31 9.90 6.33
N GLU A 73 2.08 11.20 6.23
CA GLU A 73 1.16 11.82 5.28
C GLU A 73 1.87 13.03 4.66
N ASP A 74 2.04 13.00 3.34
CA ASP A 74 2.71 14.05 2.59
C ASP A 74 1.98 14.30 1.27
N GLY A 75 1.19 15.37 1.21
CA GLY A 75 0.35 15.71 0.05
C GLY A 75 -0.59 14.55 -0.35
N PRO A 76 -0.41 13.95 -1.55
CA PRO A 76 -1.21 12.82 -2.04
C PRO A 76 -0.70 11.44 -1.56
N TYR A 77 0.41 11.40 -0.80
CA TYR A 77 1.03 10.18 -0.31
C TYR A 77 0.60 9.86 1.12
N LEU A 78 0.31 8.60 1.38
CA LEU A 78 0.04 8.04 2.71
C LEU A 78 0.90 6.80 2.94
N HIS A 79 1.48 6.68 4.13
CA HIS A 79 2.20 5.50 4.58
C HIS A 79 1.66 5.04 5.92
N TYR A 80 1.32 3.76 5.97
CA TYR A 80 0.87 3.05 7.15
C TYR A 80 1.79 1.88 7.46
N GLU A 81 1.91 1.56 8.74
CA GLU A 81 2.50 0.32 9.21
C GLU A 81 1.41 -0.63 9.68
N SER A 82 1.50 -1.91 9.28
CA SER A 82 0.65 -2.98 9.81
C SER A 82 1.47 -4.00 10.58
N GLU A 83 1.07 -4.30 11.81
CA GLU A 83 1.67 -5.36 12.62
C GLU A 83 0.83 -6.65 12.57
N SER A 84 1.45 -7.75 12.15
CA SER A 84 0.81 -9.08 12.17
C SER A 84 0.70 -9.63 13.60
N LEU A 85 -0.46 -10.24 13.92
CA LEU A 85 -0.79 -10.70 15.27
C LEU A 85 0.14 -11.81 15.80
N VAL A 86 0.49 -12.79 14.94
CA VAL A 86 1.14 -14.03 15.38
C VAL A 86 2.66 -13.91 15.38
N PHE A 87 3.22 -13.21 14.38
CA PHE A 87 4.66 -13.15 14.17
C PHE A 87 5.25 -11.76 14.38
N ARG A 88 4.43 -10.75 14.73
CA ARG A 88 4.85 -9.35 14.89
C ARG A 88 5.67 -8.80 13.71
N LEU A 89 5.43 -9.35 12.52
CA LEU A 89 5.99 -8.85 11.28
C LEU A 89 5.33 -7.52 10.96
N ILE A 90 6.17 -6.53 10.65
CA ILE A 90 5.75 -5.21 10.20
C ILE A 90 5.68 -5.22 8.67
N SER A 91 4.56 -4.77 8.14
CA SER A 91 4.37 -4.47 6.73
C SER A 91 4.19 -2.98 6.51
N ASP A 92 4.82 -2.45 5.48
CA ASP A 92 4.60 -1.10 4.98
C ASP A 92 3.45 -1.13 3.97
N LEU A 93 2.46 -0.27 4.19
CA LEU A 93 1.30 -0.07 3.34
C LEU A 93 1.27 1.38 2.87
N GLU A 94 1.50 1.60 1.59
CA GLU A 94 1.65 2.90 0.98
C GLU A 94 0.55 3.14 -0.06
N PHE A 95 0.09 4.38 -0.15
CA PHE A 95 -0.87 4.83 -1.16
C PHE A 95 -0.39 6.15 -1.76
N LEU A 96 -0.58 6.28 -3.07
CA LEU A 96 -0.33 7.51 -3.83
C LEU A 96 -1.57 7.82 -4.67
N ILE A 97 -2.17 8.98 -4.40
CA ILE A 97 -3.40 9.42 -5.07
C ILE A 97 -3.03 10.30 -6.26
N ASP A 98 -3.15 9.73 -7.46
CA ASP A 98 -2.78 10.37 -8.72
C ASP A 98 -3.96 11.17 -9.27
N ALA A 99 -3.81 12.50 -9.31
CA ALA A 99 -4.82 13.42 -9.81
C ALA A 99 -5.06 13.27 -11.32
N ASP A 100 -3.97 13.09 -12.08
CA ASP A 100 -4.00 13.08 -13.54
C ASP A 100 -4.62 11.79 -14.06
N ARG A 101 -4.32 10.66 -13.40
CA ARG A 101 -4.84 9.35 -13.78
C ARG A 101 -6.17 9.01 -13.13
N GLN A 102 -6.61 9.74 -12.10
CA GLN A 102 -7.78 9.40 -11.27
C GLN A 102 -7.67 7.96 -10.71
N LEU A 103 -6.44 7.60 -10.30
CA LEU A 103 -6.11 6.29 -9.75
C LEU A 103 -5.39 6.47 -8.41
N ILE A 104 -5.66 5.56 -7.48
CA ILE A 104 -4.88 5.37 -6.26
C ILE A 104 -3.94 4.19 -6.51
N ASP A 105 -2.66 4.50 -6.67
CA ASP A 105 -1.61 3.51 -6.64
C ASP A 105 -1.35 3.07 -5.20
N PHE A 106 -0.97 1.82 -5.01
CA PHE A 106 -0.67 1.26 -3.70
C PHE A 106 0.53 0.33 -3.74
N ARG A 107 1.07 0.11 -2.54
CA ARG A 107 2.06 -0.91 -2.27
C ARG A 107 1.84 -1.46 -0.86
N ALA A 108 1.86 -2.77 -0.70
CA ALA A 108 1.78 -3.45 0.58
C ALA A 108 2.86 -4.52 0.64
N ALA A 109 3.85 -4.41 1.51
CA ALA A 109 4.91 -5.41 1.60
C ALA A 109 5.48 -5.53 3.02
N SER A 110 5.79 -6.77 3.43
CA SER A 110 6.47 -7.01 4.70
C SER A 110 7.94 -6.59 4.62
N ARG A 111 8.45 -5.96 5.69
CA ARG A 111 9.86 -5.53 5.79
C ARG A 111 10.84 -6.71 5.70
N TYR A 112 10.41 -7.87 6.19
CA TYR A 112 11.21 -9.08 6.27
C TYR A 112 10.39 -10.32 5.89
N GLY A 113 11.07 -11.44 5.70
CA GLY A 113 10.46 -12.71 5.35
C GLY A 113 10.26 -12.90 3.84
N TYR A 114 10.26 -14.15 3.39
CA TYR A 114 10.13 -14.48 1.97
C TYR A 114 8.67 -14.55 1.49
N TRP A 115 7.75 -14.80 2.42
CA TRP A 115 6.34 -15.06 2.15
C TRP A 115 5.49 -14.60 3.33
N ASP A 116 4.33 -14.00 3.03
CA ASP A 116 3.39 -13.46 4.01
C ASP A 116 2.05 -14.23 4.03
N ALA A 117 2.01 -15.41 3.41
CA ALA A 117 0.78 -16.18 3.19
C ALA A 117 -0.32 -15.42 2.46
N GLY A 118 0.01 -14.37 1.69
CA GLY A 118 -0.94 -13.50 1.01
C GLY A 118 -1.63 -12.50 1.93
N ALA A 119 -1.07 -12.21 3.11
CA ALA A 119 -1.63 -11.25 4.05
C ALA A 119 -1.78 -9.85 3.43
N ASN A 120 -0.73 -9.34 2.77
CA ASN A 120 -0.74 -8.03 2.14
C ASN A 120 -1.70 -7.97 0.95
N ALA A 121 -1.78 -9.06 0.17
CA ALA A 121 -2.76 -9.17 -0.92
C ALA A 121 -4.21 -9.13 -0.41
N ARG A 122 -4.53 -9.87 0.67
CA ARG A 122 -5.86 -9.85 1.30
C ARG A 122 -6.19 -8.50 1.92
N LEU A 123 -5.21 -7.84 2.53
CA LEU A 123 -5.39 -6.50 3.10
C LEU A 123 -5.76 -5.49 2.02
N ILE A 124 -5.01 -5.44 0.91
CA ILE A 124 -5.32 -4.59 -0.23
C ILE A 124 -6.70 -4.92 -0.80
N GLN A 125 -7.02 -6.20 -0.99
CA GLN A 125 -8.35 -6.58 -1.50
C GLN A 125 -9.48 -6.07 -0.60
N LYS A 126 -9.32 -6.15 0.73
CA LYS A 126 -10.29 -5.62 1.70
C LYS A 126 -10.41 -4.10 1.58
N VAL A 127 -9.30 -3.38 1.47
CA VAL A 127 -9.29 -1.93 1.25
C VAL A 127 -10.02 -1.57 -0.05
N LYS A 128 -9.74 -2.27 -1.16
CA LYS A 128 -10.43 -2.09 -2.45
C LYS A 128 -11.94 -2.28 -2.31
N GLN A 129 -12.38 -3.30 -1.58
CA GLN A 129 -13.80 -3.57 -1.38
C GLN A 129 -14.50 -2.46 -0.58
N PHE A 130 -13.90 -2.01 0.52
CA PHE A 130 -14.46 -0.90 1.31
C PHE A 130 -14.42 0.45 0.57
N PHE A 131 -13.38 0.66 -0.24
CA PHE A 131 -13.28 1.82 -1.13
C PHE A 131 -14.17 1.72 -2.37
N ALA A 132 -14.75 0.57 -2.68
CA ALA A 132 -15.81 0.49 -3.69
C ALA A 132 -17.19 0.75 -3.05
N SER A 133 -17.45 0.16 -1.88
CA SER A 133 -18.78 0.19 -1.25
C SER A 133 -19.21 1.55 -0.69
N LEU A 134 -18.28 2.47 -0.45
CA LEU A 134 -18.58 3.84 0.03
C LEU A 134 -18.76 4.87 -1.12
N ALA A 135 -18.84 4.41 -2.37
CA ALA A 135 -18.94 5.25 -3.57
C ALA A 135 -20.40 5.40 -4.04
N GLU A 136 -21.30 4.67 -3.39
CA GLU A 136 -22.75 4.75 -3.51
C GLU A 136 -23.31 5.70 -2.45
#